data_AF-A0A7C5PXV5-F1
#
_entry.id   AF-A0A7C5PXV5-F1
#
_cell.length_a   1.000
_cell.length_b   1.000
_cell.length_c   1.000
_cell.angle_alpha   90.00
_cell.angle_beta   90.00
_cell.angle_gamma   90.00
#
_symmetry.space_group_name_H-M   'P 1'
#
loop_
_entity.id
_entity.type
_entity.pdbx_description
1 polymer ?
#
loop_
_entity_poly.entity_id
_entity_poly.type
_entity_poly.pdbx_seq_one_letter_code
_entity_poly.pdbx_strand_id
1 'polypeptide(L)' 'MSKVAAIQMASGPNVKANLAEAEKLIKIAVQQEAELVVLPENFAIMGMAETDKVKIAEDLGTGLLQDYLKEQAI' A
#
# COMPACT_ATOMS: atom_id res chain seq x y z
N MET A 1 10.07 -13.58 -18.52
CA MET A 1 9.96 -14.09 -17.13
C MET A 1 9.14 -13.07 -16.38
N SER A 2 8.15 -13.48 -15.60
CA SER A 2 7.41 -12.53 -14.76
C SER A 2 8.32 -11.94 -13.69
N LYS A 3 8.36 -10.62 -13.61
CA LYS A 3 9.14 -9.90 -12.61
C LYS A 3 8.22 -9.46 -11.46
N VAL A 4 8.64 -9.74 -10.24
CA VAL A 4 7.87 -9.43 -9.03
C VAL A 4 8.67 -8.47 -8.16
N ALA A 5 8.01 -7.48 -7.58
CA ALA A 5 8.60 -6.53 -6.64
C ALA A 5 7.98 -6.67 -5.25
N ALA A 6 8.83 -6.88 -4.25
CA ALA A 6 8.45 -6.76 -2.84
C ALA A 6 8.84 -5.36 -2.35
N ILE A 7 7.85 -4.56 -1.97
CA ILE A 7 8.09 -3.21 -1.47
C ILE A 7 8.48 -3.26 0.01
N GLN A 8 9.54 -2.54 0.34
CA GLN A 8 9.90 -2.23 1.72
C GLN A 8 9.67 -0.73 1.96
N MET A 9 8.92 -0.42 3.01
CA MET A 9 8.65 0.96 3.45
C MET A 9 8.50 1.02 4.98
N ALA A 10 8.70 2.20 5.55
CA ALA A 10 8.43 2.48 6.96
C ALA A 10 7.09 3.19 7.10
N SER A 11 6.05 2.45 7.49
CA SER A 11 4.72 3.02 7.69
C SER A 11 4.64 3.80 9.00
N GLY A 12 3.98 4.95 8.96
CA GLY A 12 3.69 5.78 10.13
C GLY A 12 2.20 5.81 10.48
N PRO A 13 1.78 6.71 11.39
CA PRO A 13 0.39 6.79 11.83
C PRO A 13 -0.54 7.51 10.83
N ASN A 14 -0.02 8.07 9.74
CA ASN A 14 -0.80 8.82 8.75
C ASN A 14 -1.04 7.99 7.49
N VAL A 15 -2.27 7.53 7.30
CA VAL A 15 -2.69 6.71 6.15
C VAL A 15 -2.37 7.37 4.81
N LYS A 16 -2.70 8.66 4.64
CA LYS A 16 -2.47 9.36 3.36
C LYS A 16 -0.99 9.48 3.03
N ALA A 17 -0.16 9.73 4.03
CA ALA A 17 1.30 9.79 3.84
C ALA A 17 1.86 8.42 3.43
N ASN A 18 1.38 7.34 4.05
CA ASN A 18 1.80 5.99 3.71
C ASN A 18 1.35 5.60 2.28
N LEU A 19 0.11 5.93 1.89
CA LEU A 19 -0.39 5.71 0.53
C LEU A 19 0.46 6.42 -0.53
N ALA A 20 0.84 7.68 -0.29
CA ALA A 20 1.69 8.45 -1.20
C ALA A 20 3.10 7.83 -1.35
N GLU A 21 3.69 7.32 -0.27
CA GLU A 21 4.99 6.63 -0.33
C GLU A 21 4.85 5.27 -1.04
N ALA A 22 3.77 4.53 -0.78
CA ALA A 22 3.49 3.28 -1.48
C ALA A 22 3.35 3.51 -3.00
N GLU A 23 2.61 4.54 -3.43
CA GLU A 23 2.50 4.92 -4.84
C GLU A 23 3.88 5.20 -5.47
N LYS A 24 4.72 5.98 -4.79
CA LYS A 24 6.07 6.27 -5.29
C LYS A 24 6.90 5.01 -5.48
N LEU A 25 6.84 4.07 -4.51
CA LEU A 25 7.57 2.80 -4.57
C LEU A 25 6.99 1.85 -5.63
N ILE A 26 5.67 1.81 -5.79
CA ILE A 26 4.99 1.07 -6.88
C ILE A 26 5.45 1.60 -8.23
N LYS A 27 5.49 2.92 -8.44
CA LYS A 27 5.98 3.53 -9.69
C LYS A 27 7.42 3.12 -10.00
N ILE A 28 8.29 3.06 -8.99
CA ILE A 28 9.66 2.57 -9.16
C ILE A 28 9.68 1.09 -9.58
N ALA A 29 8.82 0.25 -8.99
CA ALA A 29 8.69 -1.16 -9.38
C ALA A 29 8.19 -1.33 -10.82
N VAL A 30 7.19 -0.54 -11.23
CA VAL A 30 6.65 -0.53 -12.59
C VAL A 30 7.70 -0.06 -13.60
N GLN A 31 8.47 0.98 -13.28
CA GLN A 31 9.61 1.42 -14.11
C GLN A 31 10.69 0.34 -14.26
N GLN A 32 10.75 -0.59 -13.31
CA GLN A 32 11.60 -1.76 -13.37
C GLN A 32 10.90 -2.96 -14.05
N GLU A 33 9.76 -2.78 -14.70
CA GLU A 33 9.01 -3.83 -15.42
C GLU A 33 8.45 -4.93 -14.48
N ALA A 34 8.11 -4.60 -13.23
CA ALA A 34 7.41 -5.54 -12.35
C ALA A 34 5.96 -5.75 -12.81
N GLU A 35 5.55 -7.02 -12.95
CA GLU A 35 4.19 -7.46 -13.31
C GLU A 35 3.33 -7.74 -12.05
N LEU A 36 3.97 -7.90 -10.89
CA LEU A 36 3.31 -8.08 -9.60
C LEU A 36 4.06 -7.29 -8.52
N VAL A 37 3.32 -6.54 -7.72
CA VAL A 37 3.85 -5.79 -6.58
C VAL A 37 3.17 -6.27 -5.31
N VAL A 38 3.96 -6.55 -4.27
CA VAL A 38 3.45 -6.89 -2.94
C VAL A 38 3.88 -5.83 -1.94
N LEU A 39 2.95 -5.46 -1.05
CA LEU A 39 3.13 -4.46 0.00
C LEU A 39 3.29 -5.14 1.36
N PRO A 40 3.91 -4.47 2.35
CA PRO A 40 3.92 -4.95 3.74
C PRO A 40 2.50 -5.11 4.31
N GLU A 41 2.30 -6.05 5.25
CA GLU A 41 0.98 -6.36 5.85
C GLU A 41 0.26 -5.12 6.40
N ASN A 42 0.98 -4.26 7.12
CA ASN A 42 0.45 -3.02 7.72
C ASN A 42 0.92 -1.77 6.96
N PHE A 43 1.12 -1.85 5.63
CA PHE A 43 1.65 -0.74 4.85
C PHE A 43 0.83 0.55 5.03
N ALA A 44 -0.50 0.41 5.19
CA ALA A 44 -1.43 1.51 5.29
C ALA A 44 -1.33 2.30 6.60
N ILE A 45 -0.99 1.66 7.73
CA ILE A 45 -0.87 2.34 9.02
C ILE A 45 0.00 1.57 10.00
N MET A 46 0.91 2.30 10.66
CA MET A 46 1.48 1.89 11.93
C MET A 46 0.98 2.87 12.99
N GLY A 47 -0.13 2.50 13.62
CA GLY A 47 -0.83 3.33 14.61
C GLY A 47 -0.07 3.44 15.93
N MET A 48 -0.52 4.34 16.81
CA MET A 48 0.02 4.43 18.17
C MET A 48 -0.52 3.30 19.06
N ALA A 49 -1.70 2.77 18.72
CA ALA A 49 -2.29 1.58 19.31
C ALA A 49 -2.75 0.60 18.23
N GLU A 50 -2.75 -0.70 18.53
CA GLU A 50 -3.21 -1.75 17.59
C GLU A 50 -4.66 -1.53 17.14
N THR A 51 -5.51 -0.96 17.99
CA THR A 51 -6.89 -0.63 17.65
C THR A 51 -7.03 0.42 16.55
N ASP A 52 -5.98 1.21 16.26
CA ASP A 52 -6.02 2.19 15.17
C ASP A 52 -6.13 1.51 13.80
N LYS A 53 -5.61 0.28 13.66
CA LYS A 53 -5.78 -0.54 12.45
C LYS A 53 -7.25 -0.90 12.23
N VAL A 54 -7.96 -1.21 13.32
CA VAL A 54 -9.40 -1.54 13.28
C VAL A 54 -10.25 -0.34 12.86
N LYS A 55 -9.86 0.87 13.26
CA LYS A 55 -10.59 2.11 12.90
C LYS A 55 -10.56 2.41 11.40
N ILE A 56 -9.56 1.89 10.68
CA ILE A 56 -9.41 2.08 9.23
C ILE A 56 -9.79 0.83 8.44
N ALA A 57 -10.37 -0.19 9.09
CA ALA A 57 -10.82 -1.38 8.41
C ALA A 57 -11.92 -1.03 7.39
N GLU A 58 -11.87 -1.67 6.24
CA GLU A 58 -12.76 -1.41 5.11
C GLU A 58 -13.56 -2.66 4.76
N ASP A 59 -14.77 -2.46 4.25
CA ASP A 59 -15.53 -3.55 3.63
C ASP A 59 -14.82 -3.99 2.34
N LEU A 60 -14.82 -5.29 2.07
CA LEU A 60 -14.16 -5.81 0.87
C LEU A 60 -14.76 -5.19 -0.41
N GLY A 61 -13.89 -4.68 -1.27
CA GLY A 61 -14.22 -4.08 -2.56
C GLY A 61 -14.50 -2.58 -2.53
N THR A 62 -14.47 -1.92 -1.37
CA THR A 62 -14.73 -0.47 -1.26
C THR A 62 -13.96 0.18 -0.12
N GLY A 63 -13.54 1.42 -0.31
CA GLY A 63 -12.85 2.18 0.73
C GLY A 63 -11.58 2.80 0.20
N LEU A 64 -11.06 3.77 0.94
CA LEU A 64 -9.91 4.57 0.55
C LEU A 64 -8.69 3.73 0.18
N LEU A 65 -8.33 2.71 0.98
CA LEU A 65 -7.14 1.90 0.72
C LEU A 65 -7.30 1.09 -0.56
N GLN A 66 -8.45 0.43 -0.72
CA GLN A 66 -8.73 -0.42 -1.88
C GLN A 66 -8.90 0.38 -3.16
N ASP A 67 -9.60 1.52 -3.09
CA ASP A 67 -9.78 2.42 -4.23
C ASP A 67 -8.43 3.00 -4.67
N TYR A 68 -7.57 3.40 -3.72
CA TYR A 68 -6.24 3.89 -4.03
C TYR A 68 -5.35 2.83 -4.68
N LEU A 69 -5.35 1.60 -4.15
CA LEU A 69 -4.57 0.49 -4.73
C LEU A 69 -5.08 0.11 -6.13
N LYS A 70 -6.40 0.15 -6.34
CA LYS A 70 -7.01 -0.07 -7.65
C LYS A 70 -6.54 0.96 -8.68
N GLU A 71 -6.38 2.22 -8.28
CA GLU A 71 -5.83 3.27 -9.16
C GLU A 71 -4.37 3.04 -9.53
N GLN A 72 -3.59 2.31 -8.71
CA GLN A 72 -2.19 2.00 -8.98
C GLN A 72 -1.99 0.71 -9.80
N ALA A 73 -3.01 -0.14 -9.93
CA ALA A 73 -2.95 -1.43 -10.62
C ALA A 73 -3.15 -1.27 -12.14
N ILE A 74 -2.23 -0.54 -12.79
CA ILE A 74 -2.24 -0.22 -14.23
C ILE A 74 -1.24 -1.09 -14.99
#